data_AF-A0A3Q2ZYP4-F1
#
_entry.id   AF-A0A3Q2ZYP4-F1
#
_cell.length_a   1.000
_cell.length_b   1.000
_cell.length_c   1.000
_cell.angle_alpha   90.00
_cell.angle_beta   90.00
_cell.angle_gamma   90.00
#
_symmetry.space_group_name_H-M   'P 1'
#
loop_
_entity.id
_entity.type
_entity.pdbx_description
1 polymer ?
#
loop_
_entity_poly.entity_id
_entity_poly.type
_entity_poly.pdbx_seq_one_letter_code
_entity_poly.pdbx_strand_id
1 'polypeptide(L)'
;METEASHMLEAALEQMDDIIAGSKAAAMEFSSSMYELGSPVSAGPLQVVQLAEDLRLALELQPNQEERDGLRAQLPPETAQALIDWLQIGTVSTSSNNETYQERLLRLEGDKESLVLQVSVLTDQVEAQGEKIRDLESSLEEHRQKLVSTEEMLQQELMSRTSLETQKLDLMDEVSYLKLKLVTMEETHADTPPQDPADTQNNKAEVWMLTNPCYVQPMRLRSFKENKKRLFLS
;
A
#
# COMPACT_ATOMS: atom_id res chain seq x y z
N MET A 1 -8.63 10.49 27.74
CA MET A 1 -7.84 11.68 28.10
C MET A 1 -6.83 11.96 26.98
N GLU A 2 -7.32 12.26 25.77
CA GLU A 2 -6.50 12.63 24.61
C GLU A 2 -7.04 13.91 23.95
N THR A 3 -7.49 14.87 24.75
CA THR A 3 -8.28 16.00 24.24
C THR A 3 -7.52 17.31 24.16
N GLU A 4 -6.39 17.46 24.85
CA GLU A 4 -5.68 18.75 24.91
C GLU A 4 -4.67 18.90 23.76
N ALA A 5 -3.90 17.84 23.47
CA ALA A 5 -2.94 17.84 22.36
C ALA A 5 -3.65 17.85 20.99
N SER A 6 -4.76 17.13 20.84
CA SER A 6 -5.57 17.12 19.60
C SER A 6 -6.21 18.48 19.33
N HIS A 7 -6.75 19.14 20.37
CA HIS A 7 -7.38 20.45 20.25
C HIS A 7 -6.36 21.56 19.95
N MET A 8 -5.13 21.46 20.48
CA MET A 8 -4.06 22.40 20.12
C MET A 8 -3.64 22.27 18.66
N LEU A 9 -3.62 21.06 18.12
CA LEU A 9 -3.23 20.81 16.73
C LEU A 9 -4.32 21.26 15.75
N GLU A 10 -5.59 21.05 16.10
CA GLU A 10 -6.75 21.55 15.36
C GLU A 10 -6.76 23.09 15.30
N ALA A 11 -6.55 23.76 16.45
CA ALA A 11 -6.47 25.23 16.50
C ALA A 11 -5.27 25.79 15.72
N ALA A 12 -4.13 25.08 15.70
CA ALA A 12 -2.96 25.50 14.93
C ALA A 12 -3.19 25.38 13.40
N LEU A 13 -3.93 24.37 12.95
CA LEU A 13 -4.28 24.20 11.54
C LEU A 13 -5.30 25.24 11.08
N GLU A 14 -6.30 25.56 11.90
CA GLU A 14 -7.28 26.62 11.61
C GLU A 14 -6.59 28.00 11.45
N GLN A 15 -5.57 28.28 12.28
CA GLN A 15 -4.79 29.52 12.17
C GLN A 15 -3.97 29.60 10.86
N MET A 16 -3.50 28.47 10.31
CA MET A 16 -2.79 28.46 9.03
C MET A 16 -3.73 28.73 7.85
N ASP A 17 -4.97 28.23 7.93
CA ASP A 17 -5.99 28.47 6.90
C ASP A 17 -6.45 29.94 6.89
N ASP A 18 -6.59 30.59 8.04
CA ASP A 18 -6.92 32.02 8.13
C ASP A 18 -5.84 32.92 7.50
N ILE A 19 -4.56 32.55 7.63
CA ILE A 19 -3.45 33.29 6.99
C ILE A 19 -3.49 33.12 5.47
N ILE A 20 -3.80 31.92 4.98
CA ILE A 20 -3.87 31.63 3.53
C ILE A 20 -5.11 32.29 2.90
N ALA A 21 -6.25 32.28 3.60
CA ALA A 21 -7.48 32.94 3.16
C ALA A 21 -7.33 34.48 3.17
N GLY A 22 -6.72 35.06 4.20
CA GLY A 22 -6.44 36.50 4.28
C GLY A 22 -5.47 36.98 3.20
N SER A 23 -4.52 36.13 2.79
CA SER A 23 -3.55 36.43 1.72
C SER A 23 -4.19 36.48 0.33
N LYS A 24 -5.25 35.69 0.08
CA LYS A 24 -5.99 35.71 -1.19
C LYS A 24 -6.84 36.98 -1.36
N ALA A 25 -7.37 37.53 -0.27
CA ALA A 25 -8.08 38.81 -0.27
C ALA A 25 -7.12 39.99 -0.53
N ALA A 26 -5.95 39.99 0.11
CA ALA A 26 -4.92 41.03 -0.12
C ALA A 26 -4.32 40.99 -1.53
N ALA A 27 -4.22 39.80 -2.15
CA ALA A 27 -3.79 39.66 -3.54
C ALA A 27 -4.88 40.08 -4.56
N MET A 28 -6.16 39.99 -4.20
CA MET A 28 -7.26 40.43 -5.06
C MET A 28 -7.41 41.96 -5.08
N GLU A 29 -7.07 42.65 -3.97
CA GLU A 29 -6.98 44.12 -3.92
C GLU A 29 -5.89 44.70 -4.84
N PHE A 30 -4.89 43.91 -5.24
CA PHE A 30 -3.79 44.38 -6.10
C PHE A 30 -4.01 44.18 -7.61
N SER A 31 -5.01 43.39 -8.04
CA SER A 31 -5.20 43.08 -9.47
C SER A 31 -6.50 43.60 -10.08
N SER A 32 -7.36 44.29 -9.31
CA SER A 32 -8.71 44.65 -9.77
C SER A 32 -9.17 46.03 -9.28
N SER A 33 -8.50 47.10 -9.69
CA SER A 33 -9.20 48.39 -9.85
C SER A 33 -8.47 49.28 -10.85
N MET A 34 -8.72 48.94 -12.12
CA MET A 34 -8.80 49.90 -13.20
C MET A 34 -9.94 50.89 -12.82
N TYR A 35 -9.79 52.19 -13.13
CA TYR A 35 -10.76 53.30 -12.98
C TYR A 35 -11.24 53.70 -11.57
N GLU A 36 -10.53 54.62 -10.89
CA GLU A 36 -11.20 55.83 -10.38
C GLU A 36 -10.22 56.97 -10.03
N LEU A 37 -10.71 58.17 -10.27
CA LEU A 37 -10.01 59.44 -10.38
C LEU A 37 -9.65 60.01 -9.00
N GLY A 38 -8.39 60.41 -8.81
CA GLY A 38 -8.02 61.45 -7.83
C GLY A 38 -7.36 60.99 -6.52
N SER A 39 -6.05 60.76 -6.54
CA SER A 39 -5.20 61.14 -5.38
C SER A 39 -3.71 61.20 -5.78
N PRO A 40 -2.99 62.29 -5.48
CA PRO A 40 -1.61 62.49 -5.92
C PRO A 40 -0.64 62.02 -4.83
N VAL A 41 -0.56 60.73 -4.51
CA VAL A 41 0.43 60.25 -3.52
C VAL A 41 0.95 58.87 -3.88
N SER A 42 1.99 58.85 -4.72
CA SER A 42 3.15 57.94 -4.72
C SER A 42 3.71 57.86 -6.13
N ALA A 43 4.41 58.93 -6.54
CA ALA A 43 5.09 59.00 -7.82
C ALA A 43 6.41 58.21 -7.75
N GLY A 44 6.30 56.89 -7.89
CA GLY A 44 7.46 56.01 -8.02
C GLY A 44 8.14 56.14 -9.41
N PRO A 45 9.36 55.58 -9.58
CA PRO A 45 10.12 55.58 -10.83
C PRO A 45 9.33 55.10 -12.06
N LEU A 46 8.33 54.24 -11.84
CA LEU A 46 7.43 53.71 -12.87
C LEU A 46 6.56 54.79 -13.53
N GLN A 47 6.17 55.85 -12.81
CA GLN A 47 5.38 56.94 -13.40
C GLN A 47 6.19 57.74 -14.42
N VAL A 48 7.48 57.95 -14.18
CA VAL A 48 8.34 58.72 -15.10
C VAL A 48 8.54 57.96 -16.41
N VAL A 49 8.69 56.64 -16.34
CA VAL A 49 8.81 55.78 -17.53
C VAL A 49 7.50 55.74 -18.31
N GLN A 50 6.36 55.57 -17.62
CA GLN A 50 5.04 55.58 -18.25
C GLN A 50 4.75 56.92 -18.94
N LEU A 51 5.03 58.04 -18.26
CA LEU A 51 4.83 59.38 -18.83
C LEU A 51 5.76 59.64 -20.03
N ALA A 52 6.99 59.12 -20.02
CA ALA A 52 7.90 59.21 -21.14
C ALA A 52 7.41 58.37 -22.35
N GLU A 53 6.82 57.20 -22.10
CA GLU A 53 6.18 56.37 -23.12
C GLU A 53 4.93 57.04 -23.70
N ASP A 54 4.08 57.62 -22.85
CA ASP A 54 2.89 58.37 -23.26
C ASP A 54 3.27 59.60 -24.10
N LEU A 55 4.33 60.32 -23.73
CA LEU A 55 4.87 61.44 -24.53
C LEU A 55 5.41 60.97 -25.89
N ARG A 56 6.12 59.83 -25.92
CA ARG A 56 6.59 59.23 -27.17
C ARG A 56 5.42 58.88 -28.07
N LEU A 57 4.40 58.19 -27.55
CA LEU A 57 3.21 57.79 -28.31
C LEU A 57 2.42 59.02 -28.79
N ALA A 58 2.24 60.03 -27.95
CA ALA A 58 1.56 61.26 -28.29
C ALA A 58 2.27 62.01 -29.43
N LEU A 59 3.60 62.01 -29.45
CA LEU A 59 4.37 62.52 -30.58
C LEU A 59 4.16 61.63 -31.80
N GLU A 60 4.36 60.30 -31.68
CA GLU A 60 4.26 59.28 -32.75
C GLU A 60 2.92 59.28 -33.48
N LEU A 61 1.81 59.58 -32.78
CA LEU A 61 0.48 59.72 -33.38
C LEU A 61 0.29 60.97 -34.25
N GLN A 62 1.17 61.98 -34.16
CA GLN A 62 1.03 63.19 -35.00
C GLN A 62 1.56 62.93 -36.41
N PRO A 63 0.74 63.05 -37.47
CA PRO A 63 1.15 62.78 -38.84
C PRO A 63 1.96 63.93 -39.48
N ASN A 64 1.83 65.15 -38.95
CA ASN A 64 2.48 66.36 -39.48
C ASN A 64 3.81 66.63 -38.77
N GLN A 65 4.90 66.70 -39.54
CA GLN A 65 6.26 66.94 -39.02
C GLN A 65 6.39 68.30 -38.32
N GLU A 66 5.75 69.34 -38.85
CA GLU A 66 5.78 70.69 -38.26
C GLU A 66 5.09 70.75 -36.90
N GLU A 67 4.01 69.99 -36.69
CA GLU A 67 3.31 69.90 -35.41
C GLU A 67 4.15 69.12 -34.39
N ARG A 68 4.81 68.05 -34.82
CA ARG A 68 5.77 67.30 -33.98
C ARG A 68 6.93 68.18 -33.54
N ASP A 69 7.48 68.98 -34.44
CA ASP A 69 8.60 69.87 -34.14
C ASP A 69 8.16 71.07 -33.29
N GLY A 70 6.92 71.54 -33.46
CA GLY A 70 6.27 72.51 -32.56
C GLY A 70 6.05 71.97 -31.15
N LEU A 71 5.67 70.69 -31.00
CA LEU A 71 5.55 70.02 -29.69
C LEU A 71 6.92 69.76 -29.05
N ARG A 72 7.94 69.43 -29.85
CA ARG A 72 9.33 69.31 -29.37
C ARG A 72 9.91 70.65 -28.92
N ALA A 73 9.59 71.73 -29.62
CA ALA A 73 10.01 73.08 -29.25
C ALA A 73 9.36 73.59 -27.95
N GLN A 74 8.21 73.01 -27.56
CA GLN A 74 7.57 73.28 -26.27
C GLN A 74 8.24 72.55 -25.11
N LEU A 75 9.06 71.52 -25.37
CA LEU A 75 9.81 70.83 -24.34
C LEU A 75 11.06 71.64 -23.96
N PRO A 76 11.30 71.92 -22.67
CA PRO A 76 12.53 72.57 -22.24
C PRO A 76 13.75 71.73 -22.67
N PRO A 77 14.79 72.36 -23.25
CA PRO A 77 15.97 71.64 -23.74
C PRO A 77 16.68 70.87 -22.62
N GLU A 78 16.62 71.37 -21.38
CA GLU A 78 17.15 70.71 -20.19
C GLU A 78 16.43 69.38 -19.91
N THR A 79 15.11 69.32 -20.11
CA THR A 79 14.32 68.08 -19.93
C THR A 79 14.62 67.06 -21.02
N ALA A 80 14.74 67.51 -22.27
CA ALA A 80 15.12 66.65 -23.39
C ALA A 80 16.52 66.03 -23.16
N GLN A 81 17.49 66.85 -22.76
CA GLN A 81 18.84 66.40 -22.49
C GLN A 81 18.90 65.42 -21.31
N ALA A 82 18.17 65.69 -20.22
CA ALA A 82 18.09 64.79 -19.07
C ALA A 82 17.53 63.40 -19.43
N LEU A 83 16.54 63.34 -20.32
CA LEU A 83 15.99 62.07 -20.83
C LEU A 83 17.00 61.32 -21.71
N ILE A 84 17.75 62.02 -22.55
CA ILE A 84 18.79 61.43 -23.41
C ILE A 84 19.93 60.86 -22.55
N ASP A 85 20.40 61.63 -21.57
CA ASP A 85 21.46 61.21 -20.65
C ASP A 85 21.01 59.99 -19.84
N TRP A 86 19.76 59.97 -19.37
CA TRP A 86 19.16 58.84 -18.66
C TRP A 86 19.13 57.56 -19.51
N LEU A 87 18.73 57.67 -20.79
CA LEU A 87 18.72 56.54 -21.72
C LEU A 87 20.14 56.06 -22.07
N GLN A 88 21.12 56.95 -22.13
CA GLN A 88 22.52 56.61 -22.38
C GLN A 88 23.19 55.92 -21.18
N ILE A 89 22.85 56.29 -19.95
CA ILE A 89 23.37 55.64 -18.73
C ILE A 89 23.04 54.14 -18.69
N GLY A 90 21.85 53.76 -19.17
CA GLY A 90 21.46 52.35 -19.33
C GLY A 90 22.25 51.59 -20.39
N THR A 91 22.82 52.29 -21.37
CA THR A 91 23.57 51.70 -22.49
C THR A 91 25.07 51.51 -22.16
N VAL A 92 25.67 52.39 -21.35
CA VAL A 92 27.13 52.42 -21.11
C VAL A 92 27.57 51.51 -19.93
N SER A 93 26.66 51.20 -19.00
CA SER A 93 26.99 50.42 -17.77
C SER A 93 27.19 48.92 -18.00
N THR A 94 26.97 48.41 -19.21
CA THR A 94 27.05 46.99 -19.56
C THR A 94 28.45 46.55 -20.03
N SER A 95 29.35 47.48 -20.35
CA SER A 95 30.51 47.18 -21.20
C SER A 95 31.87 47.08 -20.50
N SER A 96 32.00 47.33 -19.19
CA SER A 96 33.35 47.42 -18.57
C SER A 96 33.77 46.26 -17.67
N ASN A 97 32.89 45.36 -17.21
CA ASN A 97 33.26 44.20 -16.37
C ASN A 97 32.24 43.04 -16.34
N ASN A 98 31.15 43.07 -17.12
CA ASN A 98 29.91 42.44 -16.70
C ASN A 98 29.43 41.43 -17.75
N GLU A 99 29.37 40.15 -17.36
CA GLU A 99 28.58 39.11 -18.02
C GLU A 99 27.25 39.73 -18.50
N THR A 100 26.97 39.62 -19.79
CA THR A 100 25.79 40.28 -20.36
C THR A 100 24.56 39.68 -19.67
N TYR A 101 23.58 40.48 -19.25
CA TYR A 101 22.39 39.96 -18.55
C TYR A 101 21.76 38.75 -19.25
N GLN A 102 21.82 38.75 -20.57
CA GLN A 102 21.38 37.67 -21.44
C GLN A 102 22.18 36.36 -21.25
N GLU A 103 23.50 36.42 -21.10
CA GLU A 103 24.35 35.24 -20.85
C GLU A 103 24.12 34.68 -19.45
N ARG A 104 23.96 35.55 -18.44
CA ARG A 104 23.61 35.13 -17.07
C ARG A 104 22.25 34.45 -17.03
N LEU A 105 21.26 34.98 -17.76
CA LEU A 105 19.93 34.39 -17.86
C LEU A 105 20.00 33.00 -18.51
N LEU A 106 20.70 32.87 -19.63
CA LEU A 106 20.85 31.59 -20.34
C LEU A 106 21.54 30.53 -19.47
N ARG A 107 22.59 30.90 -18.71
CA ARG A 107 23.22 29.99 -17.74
C ARG A 107 22.24 29.53 -16.67
N LEU A 108 21.50 30.46 -16.06
CA LEU A 108 20.52 30.13 -15.03
C LEU A 108 19.37 29.26 -15.56
N GLU A 109 18.95 29.47 -16.80
CA GLU A 109 17.96 28.61 -17.48
C GLU A 109 18.51 27.18 -17.64
N GLY A 110 19.77 27.03 -18.07
CA GLY A 110 20.43 25.73 -18.16
C GLY A 110 20.59 25.04 -16.79
N ASP A 111 20.98 25.78 -15.76
CA ASP A 111 21.08 25.25 -14.39
C ASP A 111 19.70 24.83 -13.85
N LYS A 112 18.64 25.59 -14.17
CA LYS A 112 17.26 25.25 -13.83
C LYS A 112 16.84 23.93 -14.49
N GLU A 113 17.10 23.76 -15.78
CA GLU A 113 16.78 22.52 -16.51
C GLU A 113 17.54 21.32 -15.93
N SER A 114 18.82 21.49 -15.61
CA SER A 114 19.65 20.46 -14.96
C SER A 114 19.09 20.06 -13.59
N LEU A 115 18.72 21.04 -12.76
CA LEU A 115 18.10 20.79 -11.46
C LEU A 115 16.74 20.10 -11.59
N VAL A 116 15.93 20.47 -12.57
CA VAL A 116 14.64 19.81 -12.84
C VAL A 116 14.85 18.34 -13.18
N LEU A 117 15.85 18.01 -14.01
CA LEU A 117 16.19 16.62 -14.32
C LEU A 117 16.66 15.86 -13.06
N GLN A 118 17.49 16.49 -12.22
CA GLN A 118 17.95 15.87 -10.98
C GLN A 118 16.79 15.58 -10.02
N VAL A 119 15.86 16.53 -9.86
CA VAL A 119 14.66 16.33 -9.05
C VAL A 119 13.81 15.21 -9.64
N SER A 120 13.61 15.17 -10.96
CA SER A 120 12.88 14.07 -11.62
C SER A 120 13.49 12.70 -11.32
N VAL A 121 14.81 12.55 -11.47
CA VAL A 121 15.50 11.29 -11.19
C VAL A 121 15.37 10.90 -9.70
N LEU A 122 15.51 11.87 -8.79
CA LEU A 122 15.34 11.61 -7.35
C LEU A 122 13.90 11.23 -7.02
N THR A 123 12.91 11.86 -7.66
CA THR A 123 11.49 11.50 -7.52
C THR A 123 11.24 10.05 -7.95
N ASP A 124 11.71 9.65 -9.14
CA ASP A 124 11.58 8.29 -9.64
C ASP A 124 12.27 7.27 -8.71
N GLN A 125 13.45 7.63 -8.17
CA GLN A 125 14.18 6.78 -7.23
C GLN A 125 13.43 6.59 -5.91
N VAL A 126 12.84 7.66 -5.35
CA VAL A 126 12.04 7.58 -4.12
C VAL A 126 10.78 6.75 -4.36
N GLU A 127 10.13 6.90 -5.52
CA GLU A 127 8.96 6.11 -5.90
C GLU A 127 9.30 4.61 -6.01
N ALA A 128 10.38 4.27 -6.72
CA ALA A 128 10.84 2.89 -6.85
C ALA A 128 11.27 2.28 -5.50
N GLN A 129 11.88 3.06 -4.61
CA GLN A 129 12.16 2.61 -3.25
C GLN A 129 10.88 2.39 -2.44
N GLY A 130 9.88 3.25 -2.61
CA GLY A 130 8.56 3.09 -2.01
C GLY A 130 7.85 1.81 -2.47
N GLU A 131 7.93 1.47 -3.76
CA GLU A 131 7.44 0.19 -4.30
C GLU A 131 8.16 -1.00 -3.66
N LYS A 132 9.49 -0.96 -3.62
CA LYS A 132 10.28 -2.03 -3.02
C LYS A 132 9.94 -2.27 -1.54
N ILE A 133 9.67 -1.21 -0.78
CA ILE A 133 9.23 -1.33 0.61
C ILE A 133 7.88 -2.05 0.68
N ARG A 134 6.90 -1.62 -0.13
CA ARG A 134 5.58 -2.28 -0.18
C ARG A 134 5.66 -3.76 -0.53
N ASP A 135 6.51 -4.12 -1.49
CA ASP A 135 6.72 -5.52 -1.87
C ASP A 135 7.32 -6.34 -0.72
N LEU A 136 8.31 -5.78 -0.01
CA LEU A 136 8.91 -6.43 1.15
C LEU A 136 7.93 -6.58 2.32
N GLU A 137 7.11 -5.56 2.58
CA GLU A 137 6.05 -5.62 3.58
C GLU A 137 5.00 -6.69 3.24
N SER A 138 4.58 -6.78 1.97
CA SER A 138 3.65 -7.83 1.52
C SER A 138 4.25 -9.23 1.67
N SER A 139 5.53 -9.40 1.32
CA SER A 139 6.22 -10.68 1.46
C SER A 139 6.37 -11.08 2.93
N LEU A 140 6.69 -10.13 3.81
CA LEU A 140 6.77 -10.34 5.25
C LEU A 140 5.42 -10.80 5.82
N GLU A 141 4.33 -10.17 5.41
CA GLU A 141 2.98 -10.54 5.86
C GLU A 141 2.59 -11.94 5.37
N GLU A 142 2.89 -12.29 4.12
CA GLU A 142 2.67 -13.64 3.61
C GLU A 142 3.44 -14.69 4.43
N HIS A 143 4.70 -14.41 4.79
CA HIS A 143 5.49 -15.29 5.65
C HIS A 143 4.91 -15.40 7.07
N ARG A 144 4.41 -14.31 7.66
CA ARG A 144 3.69 -14.34 8.94
C ARG A 144 2.47 -15.22 8.87
N GLN A 145 1.64 -15.06 7.85
CA GLN A 145 0.42 -15.85 7.68
C GLN A 145 0.73 -17.35 7.51
N LYS A 146 1.78 -17.69 6.75
CA LYS A 146 2.27 -19.06 6.64
C LYS A 146 2.73 -19.63 7.98
N LEU A 147 3.48 -18.85 8.76
CA LEU A 147 3.94 -19.25 10.10
C LEU A 147 2.74 -19.60 10.99
N VAL A 148 1.77 -18.68 11.08
CA VAL A 148 0.55 -18.87 11.87
C VAL A 148 -0.21 -20.13 11.42
N SER A 149 -0.41 -20.31 10.11
CA SER A 149 -1.08 -21.50 9.57
C SER A 149 -0.35 -22.81 9.94
N THR A 150 0.98 -22.82 9.87
CA THR A 150 1.77 -24.00 10.26
C THR A 150 1.76 -24.26 11.76
N GLU A 151 1.70 -23.21 12.57
CA GLU A 151 1.59 -23.31 14.03
C GLU A 151 0.24 -23.87 14.45
N GLU A 152 -0.86 -23.39 13.84
CA GLU A 152 -2.21 -23.93 14.05
C GLU A 152 -2.30 -25.42 13.68
N MET A 153 -1.71 -25.81 12.53
CA MET A 153 -1.67 -27.21 12.10
C MET A 153 -0.89 -28.07 13.10
N LEU A 154 0.26 -27.59 13.57
CA LEU A 154 1.07 -28.31 14.56
C LEU A 154 0.35 -28.45 15.89
N GLN A 155 -0.37 -27.42 16.33
CA GLN A 155 -1.17 -27.47 17.55
C GLN A 155 -2.31 -28.48 17.43
N GLN A 156 -2.98 -28.55 16.28
CA GLN A 156 -4.00 -29.56 16.01
C GLN A 156 -3.42 -30.98 16.06
N GLU A 157 -2.24 -31.19 15.45
CA GLU A 157 -1.57 -32.49 15.44
C GLU A 157 -1.15 -32.92 16.86
N LEU A 158 -0.64 -32.00 17.68
CA LEU A 158 -0.31 -32.27 19.09
C LEU A 158 -1.55 -32.68 19.89
N MET A 159 -2.68 -32.01 19.69
CA MET A 159 -3.94 -32.37 20.36
C MET A 159 -4.43 -33.75 19.90
N SER A 160 -4.36 -34.05 18.61
CA SER A 160 -4.71 -35.36 18.06
C SER A 160 -3.81 -36.47 18.61
N ARG A 161 -2.49 -36.26 18.60
CA ARG A 161 -1.50 -37.18 19.14
C ARG A 161 -1.76 -37.48 20.61
N THR A 162 -2.01 -36.44 21.41
CA THR A 162 -2.30 -36.59 22.85
C THR A 162 -3.58 -37.40 23.05
N SER A 163 -4.64 -37.14 22.27
CA SER A 163 -5.89 -37.90 22.35
C SER A 163 -5.70 -39.37 21.98
N LEU A 164 -4.94 -39.67 20.92
CA LEU A 164 -4.64 -41.03 20.49
C LEU A 164 -3.77 -41.77 21.52
N GLU A 165 -2.82 -41.07 22.15
CA GLU A 165 -1.98 -41.63 23.21
C GLU A 165 -2.82 -42.00 24.44
N THR A 166 -3.77 -41.15 24.84
CA THR A 166 -4.74 -41.48 25.91
C THR A 166 -5.58 -42.71 25.53
N GLN A 167 -6.19 -42.74 24.35
CA GLN A 167 -6.99 -43.89 23.91
C GLN A 167 -6.17 -45.19 23.86
N LYS A 168 -4.90 -45.11 23.45
CA LYS A 168 -4.00 -46.25 23.45
C LYS A 168 -3.77 -46.77 24.88
N LEU A 169 -3.55 -45.89 25.86
CA LEU A 169 -3.37 -46.27 27.26
C LEU A 169 -4.65 -46.93 27.81
N ASP A 170 -5.82 -46.35 27.55
CA ASP A 170 -7.11 -46.92 27.98
C ASP A 170 -7.33 -48.34 27.42
N LEU A 171 -7.02 -48.55 26.14
CA LEU A 171 -7.10 -49.88 25.51
C LEU A 171 -6.07 -50.86 26.08
N MET A 172 -4.85 -50.40 26.41
CA MET A 172 -3.85 -51.24 27.07
C MET A 172 -4.31 -51.68 28.47
N ASP A 173 -4.97 -50.79 29.21
CA ASP A 173 -5.57 -51.10 30.51
C ASP A 173 -6.72 -52.10 30.37
N GLU A 174 -7.60 -51.93 29.38
CA GLU A 174 -8.69 -52.88 29.10
C GLU A 174 -8.16 -54.26 28.70
N VAL A 175 -7.15 -54.33 27.83
CA VAL A 175 -6.48 -55.60 27.48
C VAL A 175 -5.87 -56.25 28.71
N SER A 176 -5.25 -55.47 29.61
CA SER A 176 -4.66 -55.99 30.85
C SER A 176 -5.74 -56.52 31.80
N TYR A 177 -6.86 -55.81 31.93
CA TYR A 177 -8.03 -56.23 32.70
C TYR A 177 -8.63 -57.54 32.15
N LEU A 178 -8.85 -57.63 30.83
CA LEU A 178 -9.37 -58.82 30.19
C LEU A 178 -8.43 -60.02 30.34
N LYS A 179 -7.11 -59.81 30.27
CA LYS A 179 -6.11 -60.86 30.55
C LYS A 179 -6.21 -61.39 31.98
N LEU A 180 -6.32 -60.51 32.97
CA LEU A 180 -6.52 -60.93 34.37
C LEU A 180 -7.80 -61.74 34.54
N LYS A 181 -8.92 -61.26 33.95
CA LYS A 181 -10.20 -61.97 34.00
C LYS A 181 -10.14 -63.35 33.35
N LEU A 182 -9.43 -63.48 32.23
CA LEU A 182 -9.23 -64.77 31.56
C LEU A 182 -8.48 -65.75 32.48
N VAL A 183 -7.38 -65.33 33.10
CA VAL A 183 -6.61 -66.16 34.04
C VAL A 183 -7.47 -66.59 35.23
N THR A 184 -8.25 -65.67 35.81
CA THR A 184 -9.17 -66.01 36.92
C THR A 184 -10.20 -67.05 36.49
N MET A 185 -10.76 -66.94 35.28
CA MET A 185 -11.70 -67.94 34.77
C MET A 185 -11.03 -69.30 34.56
N GLU A 186 -9.80 -69.34 34.03
CA GLU A 186 -9.02 -70.56 33.85
C GLU A 186 -8.71 -71.26 35.18
N GLU A 187 -8.37 -70.51 36.25
CA GLU A 187 -8.19 -71.07 37.60
C GLU A 187 -9.49 -71.66 38.17
N THR A 188 -10.63 -70.95 38.03
CA THR A 188 -11.93 -71.48 38.50
C THR A 188 -12.37 -72.76 37.76
N HIS A 189 -11.96 -72.92 36.49
CA HIS A 189 -12.19 -74.14 35.72
C HIS A 189 -11.23 -75.28 36.09
N ALA A 190 -10.04 -74.98 36.62
CA ALA A 190 -9.11 -75.99 37.13
C ALA A 190 -9.53 -76.53 38.52
N ASP A 191 -10.23 -75.71 39.34
CA ASP A 191 -10.69 -76.06 40.69
C ASP A 191 -12.07 -76.77 40.76
N THR A 192 -12.73 -77.02 39.62
CA THR A 192 -13.99 -77.78 39.59
C THR A 192 -13.72 -79.29 39.36
N PRO A 193 -14.16 -80.21 40.26
CA PRO A 193 -13.93 -81.64 40.10
C PRO A 193 -14.72 -82.20 38.89
N PRO A 194 -14.29 -83.35 38.31
CA PRO A 194 -14.88 -83.87 37.08
C PRO A 194 -16.36 -84.21 37.30
N GLN A 195 -17.26 -83.49 36.62
CA GLN A 195 -18.63 -83.92 36.43
C GLN A 195 -18.72 -84.86 35.21
N ASP A 196 -19.59 -85.85 35.36
CA ASP A 196 -19.75 -87.06 34.55
C ASP A 196 -19.71 -86.89 33.01
N PRO A 197 -19.18 -87.87 32.27
CA PRO A 197 -18.80 -87.74 30.86
C PRO A 197 -19.96 -87.85 29.83
N ALA A 198 -21.23 -87.71 30.20
CA ALA A 198 -22.34 -88.01 29.27
C ALA A 198 -22.90 -86.78 28.52
N ASP A 199 -22.88 -85.58 29.09
CA ASP A 199 -23.61 -84.42 28.51
C ASP A 199 -22.70 -83.35 27.88
N THR A 200 -21.38 -83.47 28.03
CA THR A 200 -20.42 -82.45 27.57
C THR A 200 -20.25 -82.43 26.05
N GLN A 201 -20.54 -83.54 25.36
CA GLN A 201 -20.29 -83.65 23.92
C GLN A 201 -21.33 -82.91 23.07
N ASN A 202 -22.56 -82.76 23.56
CA ASN A 202 -23.63 -82.10 22.82
C ASN A 202 -23.51 -80.55 22.90
N ASN A 203 -23.20 -80.02 24.09
CA ASN A 203 -23.02 -78.57 24.27
C ASN A 203 -21.73 -78.03 23.62
N LYS A 204 -20.68 -78.85 23.53
CA LYS A 204 -19.42 -78.44 22.87
C LYS A 204 -19.59 -78.26 21.36
N ALA A 205 -20.49 -79.02 20.73
CA ALA A 205 -20.80 -78.92 19.31
C ALA A 205 -21.62 -77.65 18.99
N GLU A 206 -22.59 -77.29 19.85
CA GLU A 206 -23.39 -76.07 19.67
C GLU A 206 -22.56 -74.80 19.94
N VAL A 207 -21.71 -74.80 20.97
CA VAL A 207 -20.86 -73.64 21.31
C VAL A 207 -19.78 -73.39 20.25
N TRP A 208 -19.23 -74.44 19.63
CA TRP A 208 -18.30 -74.30 18.50
C TRP A 208 -18.96 -73.71 17.25
N MET A 209 -20.24 -74.01 17.01
CA MET A 209 -20.98 -73.43 15.87
C MET A 209 -21.34 -71.95 16.09
N LEU A 210 -21.51 -71.50 17.34
CA LEU A 210 -21.82 -70.11 17.67
C LEU A 210 -20.59 -69.19 17.74
N THR A 211 -19.42 -69.73 18.08
CA THR A 211 -18.16 -68.95 18.26
C THR A 211 -17.29 -68.86 17.00
N ASN A 212 -17.59 -69.64 15.95
CA ASN A 212 -16.91 -69.58 14.66
C ASN A 212 -17.92 -69.49 13.49
N PRO A 213 -18.43 -68.29 13.15
CA PRO A 213 -19.39 -68.13 12.04
C PRO A 213 -18.76 -68.35 10.66
N CYS A 214 -17.44 -68.56 10.57
CA CYS A 214 -16.70 -68.66 9.30
C CYS A 214 -16.48 -70.10 8.80
N TYR A 215 -16.99 -71.12 9.48
CA TYR A 215 -16.84 -72.53 9.06
C TYR A 215 -18.18 -73.28 9.00
N VAL A 216 -19.21 -72.66 8.44
CA VAL A 216 -20.42 -73.39 8.00
C VAL A 216 -20.70 -73.06 6.53
N GLN A 217 -20.44 -74.06 5.68
CA GLN A 217 -20.60 -74.16 4.21
C GLN A 217 -19.49 -73.62 3.30
N PRO A 218 -18.85 -74.55 2.57
CA PRO A 218 -18.93 -74.50 1.11
C PRO A 218 -19.42 -75.85 0.55
N MET A 219 -20.69 -76.21 0.84
CA MET A 219 -21.36 -77.34 0.19
C MET A 219 -22.47 -76.93 -0.81
N ARG A 220 -22.41 -75.70 -1.35
CA ARG A 220 -23.27 -75.30 -2.48
C ARG A 220 -22.57 -74.74 -3.72
N LEU A 221 -21.25 -74.54 -3.72
CA LEU A 221 -20.53 -74.08 -4.93
C LEU A 221 -19.99 -75.20 -5.83
N ARG A 222 -19.97 -76.47 -5.39
CA ARG A 222 -19.54 -77.58 -6.25
C ARG A 222 -20.60 -77.98 -7.29
N SER A 223 -21.89 -77.91 -6.95
CA SER A 223 -22.96 -78.19 -7.94
C SER A 223 -23.12 -77.11 -9.03
N PHE A 224 -22.67 -75.87 -8.80
CA PHE A 224 -22.79 -74.82 -9.82
C PHE A 224 -21.63 -74.84 -10.84
N LYS A 225 -20.44 -75.33 -10.45
CA LYS A 225 -19.30 -75.52 -11.36
C LYS A 225 -19.40 -76.81 -12.19
N GLU A 226 -20.03 -77.86 -11.66
CA GLU A 226 -20.27 -79.10 -12.41
C GLU A 226 -21.38 -78.92 -13.49
N ASN A 227 -22.42 -78.12 -13.21
CA ASN A 227 -23.51 -77.88 -14.17
C ASN A 227 -23.12 -76.95 -15.34
N LYS A 228 -22.14 -76.06 -15.15
CA LYS A 228 -21.66 -75.18 -16.24
C LYS A 228 -20.71 -75.91 -17.21
N LYS A 229 -20.05 -77.00 -16.78
CA LYS A 229 -19.22 -77.84 -17.68
C LYS A 229 -20.05 -78.81 -18.52
N ARG A 230 -21.23 -79.25 -18.07
CA ARG A 230 -22.14 -80.08 -18.88
C ARG A 230 -22.92 -79.32 -19.97
N LEU A 231 -23.04 -78.00 -19.86
CA LEU A 231 -23.73 -77.16 -20.86
C LEU A 231 -22.83 -76.66 -22.00
N PHE A 232 -21.53 -76.91 -21.96
CA PHE A 232 -20.57 -76.49 -23.00
C PHE A 232 -19.96 -77.65 -23.81
N LEU A 233 -20.47 -78.87 -23.60
CA LEU A 233 -20.02 -80.10 -24.29
C LEU A 233 -21.20 -80.93 -24.81
N SER A 234 -22.34 -80.29 -25.10
CA SER A 234 -23.42 -80.86 -25.91
C SER A 234 -23.79 -79.89 -27.03
#